data_AF-A0A5X3P9J5-F1
#
_entry.id   AF-A0A5X3P9J5-F1
#
_cell.length_a   1.000
_cell.length_b   1.000
_cell.length_c   1.000
_cell.angle_alpha   90.00
_cell.angle_beta   90.00
_cell.angle_gamma   90.00
#
_symmetry.space_group_name_H-M   'P 1'
#
loop_
_entity.id
_entity.type
_entity.pdbx_description
1 polymer ?
#
loop_
_entity_poly.entity_id
_entity_poly.type
_entity_poly.pdbx_seq_one_letter_code
_entity_poly.pdbx_strand_id
1 'polypeptide(L)'
;GKDIFVYSEVKDSPFNSPDKIMDFESHIDKVDLSFFNKGENGHNFIKFVNGFSGQAGEATLTYNTNNNLSELALNIHGGSTPDFLVQIVGQVDVNTDFIV
;
A
#
# COMPACT_ATOMS: atom_id res chain seq x y z
N GLY A 1 12.64 10.62 9.64
CA GLY A 1 12.08 11.92 10.08
C GLY A 1 10.75 11.62 10.73
N LYS A 2 9.70 12.41 10.47
CA LYS A 2 8.32 11.87 10.45
C LYS A 2 7.88 12.03 9.00
N ASP A 3 8.20 11.04 8.19
CA ASP A 3 8.16 11.15 6.75
C ASP A 3 6.83 10.58 6.23
N ILE A 4 6.32 11.17 5.15
CA ILE A 4 5.08 10.73 4.50
C ILE A 4 5.42 10.38 3.05
N PHE A 5 5.24 9.11 2.72
CA PHE A 5 5.40 8.58 1.37
C PHE A 5 4.04 8.61 0.68
N VAL A 6 3.87 9.51 -0.30
CA VAL A 6 2.59 9.79 -0.93
C VAL A 6 2.49 9.07 -2.28
N TYR A 7 1.40 8.36 -2.49
CA TYR A 7 1.07 7.75 -3.78
C TYR A 7 -0.28 8.28 -4.27
N SER A 8 -0.29 8.77 -5.51
CA SER A 8 -1.42 9.46 -6.12
C SER A 8 -1.87 8.85 -7.44
N GLU A 9 -1.13 7.90 -7.99
CA GLU A 9 -1.59 7.08 -9.10
C GLU A 9 -0.95 5.69 -9.09
N VAL A 10 -1.59 4.74 -9.78
CA VAL A 10 -1.06 3.37 -9.93
C VAL A 10 0.35 3.36 -10.52
N LYS A 11 0.66 4.32 -11.39
CA LYS A 11 1.94 4.41 -12.08
C LYS A 11 3.09 4.89 -11.20
N ASP A 12 2.81 5.40 -10.01
CA ASP A 12 3.86 5.78 -9.06
C ASP A 12 4.67 4.56 -8.62
N SER A 13 4.01 3.40 -8.48
CA SER A 13 4.66 2.15 -8.06
C SER A 13 4.00 0.92 -8.70
N PRO A 14 4.12 0.73 -10.02
CA PRO A 14 3.44 -0.33 -10.74
C PRO A 14 3.92 -1.70 -10.27
N PHE A 15 3.02 -2.69 -10.23
CA PHE A 15 3.31 -4.02 -9.70
C PHE A 15 4.59 -4.68 -10.26
N ASN A 16 4.87 -4.46 -11.56
CA ASN A 16 6.02 -5.04 -12.25
C ASN A 16 7.34 -4.25 -12.10
N SER A 17 7.29 -3.05 -11.51
CA SER A 17 8.45 -2.20 -11.27
C SER A 17 8.19 -1.34 -10.02
N PRO A 18 8.12 -1.98 -8.83
CA PRO A 18 7.71 -1.31 -7.61
C PRO A 18 8.80 -0.36 -7.09
N ASP A 19 8.36 0.74 -6.48
CA ASP A 19 9.16 1.56 -5.59
C ASP A 19 9.57 0.77 -4.34
N LYS A 20 10.67 1.22 -3.74
CA LYS A 20 11.20 0.67 -2.50
C LYS A 20 11.51 1.77 -1.49
N ILE A 21 10.81 1.74 -0.37
CA ILE A 21 11.10 2.58 0.80
C ILE A 21 12.17 1.87 1.63
N MET A 22 13.29 2.54 1.89
CA MET A 22 14.51 1.90 2.37
C MET A 22 14.70 1.93 3.90
N ASP A 23 13.99 2.80 4.60
CA ASP A 23 14.24 3.13 6.02
C ASP A 23 12.95 3.47 6.79
N PHE A 24 11.84 2.78 6.48
CA PHE A 24 10.55 3.05 7.11
C PHE A 24 10.54 2.74 8.61
N GLU A 25 10.11 3.70 9.42
CA GLU A 25 9.96 3.55 10.87
C GLU A 25 8.47 3.49 11.26
N SER A 26 8.00 2.30 11.66
CA SER A 26 6.61 2.08 12.08
C SER A 26 6.20 2.99 13.23
N HIS A 27 4.93 3.41 13.22
CA HIS A 27 4.34 4.39 14.15
C HIS A 27 4.89 5.82 14.04
N ILE A 28 5.93 6.06 13.23
CA ILE A 28 6.56 7.36 13.00
C ILE A 28 6.26 7.85 11.59
N ASP A 29 6.60 7.05 10.58
CA ASP A 29 6.35 7.35 9.18
C ASP A 29 4.92 6.96 8.77
N LYS A 30 4.51 7.41 7.57
CA LYS A 30 3.19 7.14 7.00
C LYS A 30 3.30 6.83 5.51
N VAL A 31 2.45 5.93 5.03
CA VAL A 31 2.11 5.79 3.61
C VAL A 31 0.75 6.43 3.36
N ASP A 32 0.70 7.42 2.49
CA ASP A 32 -0.55 8.12 2.13
C ASP A 32 -1.12 7.54 0.83
N LEU A 33 -2.28 6.88 0.97
CA LEU A 33 -3.09 6.31 -0.09
C LEU A 33 -4.43 7.05 -0.25
N SER A 34 -4.62 8.18 0.44
CA SER A 34 -5.89 8.91 0.50
C SER A 34 -6.35 9.42 -0.86
N PHE A 35 -5.45 9.51 -1.84
CA PHE A 35 -5.83 9.82 -3.21
C PHE A 35 -6.80 8.78 -3.80
N PHE A 36 -6.60 7.50 -3.51
CA PHE A 36 -7.41 6.42 -4.07
C PHE A 36 -8.84 6.36 -3.47
N ASN A 37 -9.05 7.00 -2.32
CA ASN A 37 -10.34 7.15 -1.63
C ASN A 37 -11.08 8.46 -1.99
N LYS A 38 -10.88 8.97 -3.20
CA LYS A 38 -11.52 10.19 -3.71
C LYS A 38 -12.14 9.93 -5.09
N GLY A 39 -12.95 10.89 -5.55
CA GLY A 39 -13.55 10.84 -6.89
C GLY A 39 -14.56 9.69 -7.05
N GLU A 40 -14.53 9.03 -8.20
CA GLU A 40 -15.50 7.99 -8.59
C GLU A 40 -15.44 6.74 -7.71
N ASN A 41 -14.31 6.50 -7.04
CA ASN A 41 -14.10 5.36 -6.14
C ASN A 41 -14.80 5.53 -4.78
N GLY A 42 -15.04 6.78 -4.36
CA GLY A 42 -15.65 7.12 -3.07
C GLY A 42 -14.68 7.03 -1.88
N HIS A 43 -15.17 7.45 -0.70
CA HIS A 43 -14.36 7.71 0.50
C HIS A 43 -13.80 6.49 1.25
N ASN A 44 -14.22 5.28 0.92
CA ASN A 44 -13.83 4.04 1.62
C ASN A 44 -13.52 2.92 0.62
N PHE A 45 -12.81 3.28 -0.45
CA PHE A 45 -12.50 2.39 -1.55
C PHE A 45 -11.42 1.38 -1.16
N ILE A 46 -10.29 1.86 -0.63
CA ILE A 46 -9.18 1.06 -0.12
C ILE A 46 -9.63 0.29 1.12
N LYS A 47 -9.49 -1.04 1.06
CA LYS A 47 -9.83 -1.97 2.13
C LYS A 47 -8.72 -2.98 2.30
N PHE A 48 -8.10 -2.97 3.48
CA PHE A 48 -7.13 -4.00 3.83
C PHE A 48 -7.83 -5.34 4.04
N VAL A 49 -7.36 -6.35 3.33
CA VAL A 49 -7.86 -7.73 3.35
C VAL A 49 -6.70 -8.70 3.56
N ASN A 50 -7.01 -9.92 4.00
CA ASN A 50 -6.01 -10.96 4.23
C ASN A 50 -5.52 -11.61 2.92
N GLY A 51 -6.23 -11.39 1.81
CA GLY A 51 -5.88 -11.89 0.49
C GLY A 51 -6.86 -11.36 -0.56
N PHE A 52 -6.37 -11.17 -1.79
CA PHE A 52 -7.20 -10.65 -2.88
C PHE A 52 -8.30 -11.64 -3.28
N SER A 53 -9.53 -11.14 -3.36
CA SER A 53 -10.64 -11.80 -4.06
C SER A 53 -10.74 -11.35 -5.53
N GLY A 54 -10.06 -10.26 -5.87
CA GLY A 54 -10.08 -9.63 -7.18
C GLY A 54 -11.04 -8.45 -7.27
N GLN A 55 -11.61 -8.03 -6.14
CA GLN A 55 -12.42 -6.80 -6.08
C GLN A 55 -11.51 -5.57 -6.15
N ALA A 56 -12.01 -4.55 -6.85
CA ALA A 56 -11.37 -3.24 -6.87
C ALA A 56 -11.40 -2.62 -5.46
N GLY A 57 -10.29 -1.98 -5.09
CA GLY A 57 -10.08 -1.33 -3.80
C GLY A 57 -9.45 -2.26 -2.74
N GLU A 58 -9.19 -3.53 -3.03
CA GLU A 58 -8.50 -4.38 -2.06
C GLU A 58 -7.03 -3.98 -1.90
N ALA A 59 -6.54 -4.06 -0.66
CA ALA A 59 -5.14 -3.87 -0.29
C ALA A 59 -4.69 -5.05 0.57
N THR A 60 -3.46 -5.52 0.37
CA THR A 60 -2.83 -6.53 1.25
C THR A 60 -1.51 -5.99 1.77
N LEU A 61 -1.22 -6.27 3.04
CA LEU A 61 0.06 -6.00 3.65
C LEU A 61 0.64 -7.31 4.17
N THR A 62 1.81 -7.68 3.69
CA THR A 62 2.57 -8.83 4.22
C THR A 62 3.88 -8.36 4.81
N TYR A 63 4.46 -9.15 5.71
CA TYR A 63 5.76 -8.89 6.30
C TYR A 63 6.58 -10.17 6.36
N ASN A 64 7.79 -10.11 5.80
CA ASN A 64 8.75 -11.18 5.84
C ASN A 64 9.87 -10.84 6.84
N THR A 65 9.88 -11.54 7.97
CA THR A 65 10.84 -11.34 9.06
C THR A 65 12.27 -11.72 8.67
N ASN A 66 12.47 -12.60 7.68
CA ASN A 66 13.81 -13.07 7.31
C ASN A 66 14.64 -11.99 6.60
N ASN A 67 13.97 -11.05 5.91
CA ASN A 67 14.63 -9.97 5.16
C ASN A 67 14.16 -8.57 5.60
N ASN A 68 13.37 -8.46 6.68
CA ASN A 68 12.81 -7.22 7.18
C ASN A 68 12.10 -6.42 6.07
N LEU A 69 11.25 -7.09 5.30
CA LEU A 69 10.55 -6.49 4.17
C LEU A 69 9.05 -6.66 4.28
N SER A 70 8.33 -5.54 4.28
CA SER A 70 6.90 -5.47 4.06
C SER A 70 6.57 -5.27 2.58
N GLU A 71 5.53 -5.92 2.10
CA GLU A 71 4.98 -5.72 0.76
C GLU A 71 3.53 -5.24 0.88
N LEU A 72 3.30 -4.01 0.39
CA LEU A 72 1.99 -3.39 0.27
C LEU A 72 1.53 -3.50 -1.18
N ALA A 73 0.52 -4.30 -1.45
CA ALA A 73 -0.07 -4.43 -2.79
C ALA A 73 -1.48 -3.87 -2.82
N LEU A 74 -1.85 -3.18 -3.91
CA LEU A 74 -3.19 -2.63 -4.13
C LEU A 74 -3.77 -3.17 -5.44
N ASN A 75 -5.05 -3.54 -5.40
CA ASN A 75 -5.86 -3.90 -6.55
C ASN A 75 -6.86 -2.77 -6.82
N ILE A 76 -6.43 -1.74 -7.55
CA ILE A 76 -7.19 -0.52 -7.78
C ILE A 76 -8.25 -0.72 -8.88
N HIS A 77 -7.95 -1.47 -9.93
CA HIS A 77 -8.91 -1.65 -11.03
C HIS A 77 -9.72 -2.95 -10.92
N GLY A 78 -9.36 -3.83 -9.98
CA GLY A 78 -9.91 -5.17 -9.85
C GLY A 78 -9.21 -6.17 -10.79
N GLY A 79 -9.55 -7.46 -10.63
CA GLY A 79 -8.93 -8.55 -11.38
C GLY A 79 -7.98 -9.40 -10.53
N SER A 80 -7.36 -10.40 -11.15
CA SER A 80 -6.56 -11.42 -10.44
C SER A 80 -5.13 -10.99 -10.13
N THR A 81 -4.64 -9.90 -10.73
CA THR A 81 -3.29 -9.38 -10.54
C THR A 81 -3.39 -7.98 -9.97
N PRO A 82 -2.73 -7.67 -8.84
CA PRO A 82 -2.72 -6.31 -8.31
C PRO A 82 -2.04 -5.34 -9.28
N ASP A 83 -2.49 -4.09 -9.25
CA ASP A 83 -2.01 -3.03 -10.13
C ASP A 83 -0.70 -2.39 -9.63
N PHE A 84 -0.56 -2.35 -8.31
CA PHE A 84 0.41 -1.53 -7.59
C PHE A 84 1.07 -2.35 -6.49
N LEU A 85 2.37 -2.12 -6.27
CA LEU A 85 3.15 -2.76 -5.22
C LEU A 85 4.18 -1.77 -4.71
N VAL A 86 4.33 -1.65 -3.39
CA VAL A 86 5.47 -0.95 -2.76
C VAL A 86 6.18 -1.94 -1.86
N GLN A 87 7.50 -1.97 -1.99
CA GLN A 87 8.38 -2.72 -1.09
C GLN A 87 8.88 -1.79 0.02
N ILE A 88 8.76 -2.22 1.28
CA ILE A 88 9.07 -1.37 2.43
C ILE A 88 10.06 -2.12 3.31
N VAL A 89 11.28 -1.61 3.44
CA VAL A 89 12.26 -2.15 4.38
C VAL A 89 11.86 -1.69 5.79
N GLY A 90 11.44 -2.64 6.61
CA GLY A 90 10.79 -2.39 7.90
C GLY A 90 9.44 -3.10 8.02
N GLN A 91 8.99 -3.28 9.26
CA GLN A 91 7.62 -3.70 9.54
C GLN A 91 6.68 -2.49 9.42
N VAL A 92 5.45 -2.74 8.95
CA VAL A 92 4.39 -1.73 8.83
C VAL A 92 3.14 -2.19 9.58
N ASP A 93 2.50 -1.29 10.31
CA ASP A 93 1.23 -1.54 11.00
C ASP A 93 0.08 -0.83 10.29
N VAL A 94 -0.88 -1.62 9.80
CA VAL A 94 -2.06 -1.13 9.09
C VAL A 94 -2.87 -0.10 9.87
N ASN A 95 -2.87 -0.19 11.21
CA ASN A 95 -3.72 0.65 12.07
C ASN A 95 -3.11 2.01 12.37
N THR A 96 -1.80 2.17 12.18
CA THR A 96 -1.08 3.39 12.57
C THR A 96 -0.33 4.04 11.43
N ASP A 97 0.03 3.30 10.38
CA ASP A 97 1.05 3.73 9.42
C ASP A 97 0.47 4.17 8.08
N PHE A 98 -0.86 4.21 7.95
CA PHE A 98 -1.53 4.62 6.72
C PHE A 98 -2.40 5.85 6.91
N ILE A 99 -2.47 6.65 5.84
CA ILE A 99 -3.52 7.64 5.61
C ILE A 99 -4.34 7.11 4.44
N VAL A 100 -5.59 6.73 4.70
CA VAL A 100 -6.55 6.21 3.72
C VAL A 100 -7.81 7.07 3.76
#